data_AF-A0A7S2VQF9-F1
#
_entry.id   AF-A0A7S2VQF9-F1
#
_cell.length_a   1.000
_cell.length_b   1.000
_cell.length_c   1.000
_cell.angle_alpha   90.00
_cell.angle_beta   90.00
_cell.angle_gamma   90.00
#
_symmetry.space_group_name_H-M   'P 1'
#
loop_
_entity.id
_entity.type
_entity.pdbx_description
1 polymer ?
#
loop_
_entity_poly.entity_id
_entity_poly.type
_entity_poly.pdbx_seq_one_letter_code
_entity_poly.pdbx_strand_id
1 'polypeptide(L)'
;AATLPFDWLRTRLEGVVQLLRNDFEGFFDVSDSVPIPGVDGKVAHRGSVHSFWHDDPSDPTMRETYRRRIARLGTVDAWDQPVLFVRAAGWRDELLRAGELLAVLR
;
A
#
# COMPACT_ATOMS: atom_id res chain seq x y z
N ALA A 1 3.51 -7.86 15.51
CA ALA A 1 2.27 -7.72 14.72
C ALA A 1 2.49 -8.33 13.34
N ALA A 2 1.46 -8.88 12.70
CA ALA A 2 1.56 -9.36 11.33
C ALA A 2 1.71 -8.17 10.37
N THR A 3 2.72 -8.19 9.49
CA THR A 3 2.89 -7.13 8.49
C THR A 3 1.79 -7.22 7.42
N LEU A 4 1.23 -6.07 7.08
CA LEU A 4 0.22 -5.84 6.05
C LEU A 4 0.86 -5.17 4.81
N PRO A 5 0.19 -5.15 3.64
CA PRO A 5 0.81 -4.62 2.43
C PRO A 5 1.17 -3.13 2.55
N PHE A 6 0.35 -2.33 3.24
CA PHE A 6 0.57 -0.89 3.36
C PHE A 6 1.67 -0.48 4.35
N ASP A 7 2.20 -1.40 5.15
CA ASP A 7 3.28 -1.09 6.12
C ASP A 7 4.60 -0.70 5.44
N TRP A 8 4.78 -1.08 4.18
CA TRP A 8 6.06 -1.02 3.46
C TRP A 8 6.00 -0.14 2.19
N LEU A 9 4.88 0.54 1.97
CA LEU A 9 4.62 1.32 0.76
C LEU A 9 4.57 2.81 1.07
N ARG A 10 4.95 3.62 0.07
CA ARG A 10 4.62 5.05 0.06
C ARG A 10 3.49 5.29 -0.93
N THR A 11 2.37 5.80 -0.44
CA THR A 11 1.17 6.06 -1.25
C THR A 11 0.33 7.22 -0.68
N ARG A 12 -0.42 7.88 -1.55
CA ARG A 12 -1.45 8.87 -1.18
C ARG A 12 -2.73 8.17 -0.75
N LEU A 13 -3.67 8.90 -0.18
CA LEU A 13 -4.95 8.32 0.24
C LEU A 13 -5.69 7.71 -0.96
N GLU A 14 -5.68 8.45 -2.08
CA GLU A 14 -6.24 8.02 -3.35
C GLU A 14 -5.69 6.66 -3.78
N GLY A 15 -4.39 6.41 -3.61
CA GLY A 15 -3.79 5.13 -3.97
C GLY A 15 -4.23 3.98 -3.08
N VAL A 16 -4.40 4.20 -1.77
CA VAL A 16 -5.00 3.19 -0.87
C VAL A 16 -6.43 2.88 -1.29
N VAL A 17 -7.23 3.92 -1.53
CA VAL A 17 -8.63 3.75 -1.95
C VAL A 17 -8.71 3.00 -3.27
N GLN A 18 -7.88 3.33 -4.26
CA GLN A 18 -7.86 2.65 -5.56
C GLN A 18 -7.42 1.18 -5.43
N LEU A 19 -6.39 0.90 -4.64
CA LEU A 19 -5.94 -0.48 -4.42
C LEU A 19 -7.00 -1.32 -3.72
N LEU A 20 -7.69 -0.77 -2.70
CA LEU A 20 -8.77 -1.48 -2.02
C LEU A 20 -9.98 -1.72 -2.94
N ARG A 21 -10.40 -0.70 -3.72
CA ARG A 21 -11.57 -0.81 -4.62
C ARG A 21 -11.38 -1.82 -5.76
N ASN A 22 -10.14 -2.04 -6.20
CA ASN A 22 -9.84 -2.89 -7.36
C ASN A 22 -9.06 -4.16 -6.97
N ASP A 23 -9.19 -4.62 -5.72
CA ASP A 23 -8.52 -5.84 -5.22
C ASP A 23 -7.02 -5.90 -5.56
N PHE A 24 -6.34 -4.78 -5.39
CA PHE A 24 -4.91 -4.60 -5.68
C PHE A 24 -4.52 -4.88 -7.15
N GLU A 25 -5.45 -4.72 -8.10
CA GLU A 25 -5.13 -4.74 -9.52
C GLU A 25 -4.03 -3.74 -9.86
N GLY A 26 -3.05 -4.18 -10.66
CA GLY A 26 -1.89 -3.37 -11.05
C GLY A 26 -0.92 -3.06 -9.89
N PHE A 27 -1.03 -3.73 -8.74
CA PHE A 27 -0.15 -3.47 -7.60
C PHE A 27 1.34 -3.68 -7.90
N PHE A 28 1.70 -4.57 -8.83
CA PHE A 28 3.10 -4.78 -9.22
C PHE A 28 3.49 -4.04 -10.50
N ASP A 29 2.59 -3.22 -11.04
CA ASP A 29 2.80 -2.50 -12.30
C ASP A 29 3.56 -1.21 -12.01
N VAL A 30 4.88 -1.31 -12.03
CA VAL A 30 5.78 -0.16 -11.89
C VAL A 30 6.19 0.36 -13.26
N SER A 31 6.06 1.67 -13.46
CA SER A 31 6.36 2.34 -14.73
C SER A 31 7.72 3.03 -14.71
N ASP A 32 8.29 3.27 -13.53
CA ASP A 32 9.52 4.03 -13.38
C ASP A 32 10.34 3.56 -12.18
N SER A 33 11.65 3.75 -12.24
CA SER A 33 12.60 3.39 -11.18
C SER A 33 13.62 4.50 -11.04
N VAL A 34 13.69 5.12 -9.85
CA VAL A 34 14.53 6.28 -9.59
C VAL A 34 15.51 6.03 -8.46
N PRO A 35 16.79 6.43 -8.59
CA PRO A 35 17.72 6.43 -7.46
C PRO A 35 17.17 7.27 -6.31
N ILE A 36 17.32 6.79 -5.07
CA ILE A 36 16.88 7.52 -3.89
C ILE A 36 17.95 8.58 -3.55
N PRO A 37 17.61 9.88 -3.55
CA PRO A 37 18.59 10.93 -3.25
C PRO A 37 19.22 10.73 -1.87
N GLY A 38 20.56 10.74 -1.82
CA GLY A 38 21.31 10.61 -0.58
C GLY A 38 21.44 9.18 -0.05
N VAL A 39 21.03 8.15 -0.82
CA VAL A 39 21.18 6.75 -0.43
C VAL A 39 21.79 5.94 -1.58
N ASP A 40 23.10 5.68 -1.49
CA ASP A 40 23.85 4.99 -2.55
C ASP A 40 23.33 3.58 -2.82
N GLY A 41 23.19 3.26 -4.11
CA GLY A 41 22.79 1.94 -4.58
C GLY A 41 21.34 1.56 -4.29
N LYS A 42 20.49 2.49 -3.80
CA LYS A 42 19.06 2.24 -3.57
C LYS A 42 18.20 2.91 -4.63
N VAL A 43 17.22 2.16 -5.10
CA VAL A 43 16.28 2.57 -6.15
C VAL A 43 14.86 2.44 -5.59
N ALA A 44 14.03 3.45 -5.83
CA ALA A 44 12.61 3.40 -5.58
C ALA A 44 11.88 3.07 -6.88
N HIS A 45 11.02 2.05 -6.84
CA HIS A 45 10.17 1.65 -7.95
C HIS A 45 8.79 2.28 -7.81
N ARG A 46 8.33 2.97 -8.85
CA ARG A 46 7.13 3.81 -8.81
C ARG A 46 6.09 3.28 -9.80
N GLY A 47 4.89 3.01 -9.29
CA GLY A 47 3.69 2.82 -10.09
C GLY A 47 2.85 4.10 -10.10
N SER A 48 1.66 4.01 -10.69
CA SER A 48 0.72 5.12 -10.79
C SER A 48 0.23 5.63 -9.44
N VAL A 49 0.02 4.72 -8.47
CA VAL A 49 -0.66 5.02 -7.20
C VAL A 49 0.17 4.78 -5.94
N HIS A 50 1.32 4.11 -6.05
CA HIS A 50 2.19 3.81 -4.93
C HIS A 50 3.63 3.58 -5.40
N SER A 51 4.55 3.46 -4.44
CA SER A 51 5.96 3.18 -4.72
C SER A 51 6.57 2.25 -3.68
N PHE A 52 7.48 1.39 -4.13
CA PHE A 52 8.34 0.52 -3.33
C PHE A 52 9.69 1.20 -3.14
N TRP A 53 10.14 1.31 -1.89
CA TRP A 53 11.40 2.00 -1.53
C TRP A 53 12.48 1.05 -1.01
N HIS A 54 12.08 -0.17 -0.64
CA HIS A 54 12.95 -1.18 -0.04
C HIS A 54 12.89 -2.52 -0.77
N ASP A 55 11.90 -2.69 -1.65
CA ASP A 55 11.56 -3.95 -2.30
C ASP A 55 11.62 -3.79 -3.82
N ASP A 56 12.01 -4.88 -4.51
CA ASP A 56 12.03 -4.96 -5.97
C ASP A 56 10.78 -5.71 -6.47
N PRO A 57 9.86 -5.04 -7.20
CA PRO A 57 8.62 -5.66 -7.69
C PRO A 57 8.82 -6.66 -8.84
N SER A 58 10.03 -6.77 -9.38
CA SER A 58 10.41 -7.81 -10.33
C SER A 58 10.84 -9.12 -9.66
N ASP A 59 11.18 -9.09 -8.37
CA ASP A 59 11.55 -10.30 -7.61
C ASP A 59 10.30 -11.18 -7.33
N PRO A 60 10.26 -12.43 -7.83
CA PRO A 60 9.13 -13.33 -7.60
C PRO A 60 8.90 -13.67 -6.12
N THR A 61 9.95 -13.72 -5.30
CA THR A 61 9.83 -14.02 -3.85
C THR A 61 9.19 -12.85 -3.10
N MET A 62 9.53 -11.62 -3.47
CA MET A 62 8.89 -10.40 -2.98
C MET A 62 7.40 -10.38 -3.37
N ARG A 63 7.08 -10.62 -4.64
CA ARG A 63 5.69 -10.62 -5.13
C ARG A 63 4.83 -11.62 -4.38
N GLU A 64 5.34 -12.84 -4.18
CA GLU A 64 4.65 -13.89 -3.44
C GLU A 64 4.44 -13.50 -1.98
N THR A 65 5.40 -12.81 -1.36
CA THR A 65 5.26 -12.26 -0.01
C THR A 65 4.15 -11.20 0.07
N TYR A 66 4.08 -10.26 -0.89
CA TYR A 66 3.02 -9.27 -0.92
C TYR A 66 1.65 -9.88 -1.21
N ARG A 67 1.55 -10.89 -2.11
CA ARG A 67 0.29 -11.61 -2.34
C ARG A 67 -0.27 -12.21 -1.06
N ARG A 68 0.57 -12.87 -0.24
CA ARG A 68 0.14 -13.39 1.07
C ARG A 68 -0.32 -12.27 2.03
N ARG A 69 0.35 -11.11 2.02
CA ARG A 69 -0.03 -9.96 2.84
C ARG A 69 -1.36 -9.35 2.39
N ILE A 70 -1.59 -9.24 1.09
CA ILE A 70 -2.85 -8.76 0.49
C ILE A 70 -3.98 -9.73 0.83
N ALA A 71 -3.78 -11.04 0.63
CA ALA A 71 -4.76 -12.05 1.01
C ALA A 71 -5.11 -11.97 2.50
N ARG A 72 -4.10 -11.80 3.36
CA ARG A 72 -4.32 -11.60 4.81
C ARG A 72 -5.09 -10.33 5.13
N LEU A 73 -4.85 -9.22 4.42
CA LEU A 73 -5.65 -8.01 4.59
C LEU A 73 -7.12 -8.26 4.27
N GLY A 74 -7.40 -9.03 3.20
CA GLY A 74 -8.76 -9.42 2.82
C GLY A 74 -9.46 -10.34 3.81
N THR A 75 -8.74 -11.01 4.71
CA THR A 75 -9.33 -11.79 5.80
C THR A 75 -9.52 -10.98 7.09
N VAL A 76 -9.15 -9.70 7.11
CA VAL A 76 -9.39 -8.85 8.29
C VAL A 76 -10.84 -8.41 8.28
N ASP A 77 -11.60 -8.89 9.26
CA ASP A 77 -12.95 -8.46 9.51
C ASP A 77 -13.10 -7.88 10.92
N ALA A 78 -14.16 -7.10 11.12
CA ALA A 78 -14.48 -6.49 12.40
C ALA A 78 -15.73 -7.13 13.05
N TRP A 79 -16.01 -8.41 12.76
CA TRP A 79 -17.20 -9.10 13.28
C TRP A 79 -17.08 -9.37 14.78
N ASP A 80 -15.96 -9.95 15.21
CA ASP A 80 -15.76 -10.37 16.60
C ASP A 80 -15.03 -9.32 17.45
N GLN A 81 -14.19 -8.49 16.83
CA GLN A 81 -13.42 -7.45 17.52
C GLN A 81 -13.28 -6.18 16.66
N PRO A 82 -13.28 -4.98 17.27
CA PRO A 82 -13.02 -3.75 16.53
C PRO A 82 -11.65 -3.76 15.87
N VAL A 83 -11.60 -3.52 14.57
CA VAL A 83 -10.35 -3.34 13.82
C VAL A 83 -10.05 -1.87 13.65
N LEU A 84 -8.81 -1.48 13.94
CA LEU A 84 -8.32 -0.13 13.70
C LEU A 84 -7.39 -0.10 12.50
N PHE A 85 -7.77 0.66 11.47
CA PHE A 85 -6.88 1.02 10.38
C PHE A 85 -6.21 2.36 10.68
N VAL A 86 -4.89 2.36 10.86
CA VAL A 86 -4.11 3.57 11.17
C VAL A 86 -3.32 4.00 9.94
N ARG A 87 -3.48 5.27 9.55
CA ARG A 87 -2.71 5.91 8.49
C ARG A 87 -2.36 7.33 8.89
N ALA A 88 -1.10 7.72 8.70
CA ALA A 88 -0.69 9.12 8.77
C ALA A 88 -1.09 9.83 7.46
N ALA A 89 -1.81 10.94 7.58
CA ALA A 89 -2.17 11.75 6.42
C ALA A 89 -0.91 12.37 5.81
N GLY A 90 -0.74 12.19 4.50
CA GLY A 90 0.39 12.78 3.77
C GLY A 90 0.21 14.27 3.51
N TRP A 91 -1.04 14.75 3.47
CA TRP A 91 -1.39 16.14 3.21
C TRP A 91 -2.70 16.50 3.92
N ARG A 92 -2.93 17.79 4.20
CA ARG A 92 -4.11 18.26 4.96
C ARG A 92 -5.45 17.87 4.33
N ASP A 93 -5.52 17.83 3.00
CA ASP A 93 -6.77 17.55 2.27
C ASP A 93 -7.19 16.07 2.40
N GLU A 94 -6.27 15.17 2.75
CA GLU A 94 -6.59 13.75 3.01
C GLU A 94 -7.50 13.60 4.24
N LEU A 95 -7.44 14.52 5.21
CA LEU A 95 -8.27 14.47 6.42
C LEU A 95 -9.76 14.60 6.09
N LEU A 96 -10.11 15.46 5.13
CA LEU A 96 -11.49 15.65 4.67
C LEU A 96 -12.06 14.41 3.98
N ARG A 97 -11.18 13.53 3.48
CA ARG A 97 -11.51 12.30 2.78
C ARG A 97 -11.48 11.06 3.68
N ALA A 98 -11.33 11.22 5.00
CA ALA A 98 -11.32 10.09 5.94
C ALA A 98 -12.59 9.21 5.85
N GLY A 99 -13.75 9.83 5.57
CA GLY A 99 -15.00 9.09 5.34
C GLY A 99 -14.98 8.19 4.11
N GLU A 100 -14.28 8.61 3.04
CA GLU A 100 -14.09 7.80 1.84
C GLU A 100 -13.25 6.55 2.15
N LEU A 101 -12.18 6.72 2.93
CA LEU A 101 -11.35 5.60 3.38
C LEU A 101 -12.16 4.60 4.21
N LEU A 102 -12.94 5.11 5.17
CA LEU A 102 -13.78 4.26 6.02
C LEU A 102 -14.80 3.47 5.19
N ALA A 103 -15.35 4.07 4.13
CA ALA A 103 -16.32 3.41 3.28
C ALA A 103 -15.74 2.23 2.48
N VAL A 104 -14.45 2.26 2.11
CA VAL A 104 -13.79 1.17 1.37
C VAL A 104 -13.13 0.12 2.27
N LEU A 105 -13.11 0.35 3.58
CA LEU A 105 -12.61 -0.59 4.60
C LEU A 105 -13.73 -1.41 5.26
N ARG A 106 -14.99 -1.12 4.92
CA ARG A 106 -16.18 -1.86 5.36
C ARG A 106 -16.57 -2.91 4.33
#